data_AF-A0A8T4LNZ6-F1
#
_entry.id   AF-A0A8T4LNZ6-F1
#
_cell.length_a   1.000
_cell.length_b   1.000
_cell.length_c   1.000
_cell.angle_alpha   90.00
_cell.angle_beta   90.00
_cell.angle_gamma   90.00
#
_symmetry.space_group_name_H-M   'P 1'
#
loop_
_entity.id
_entity.type
_entity.pdbx_description
1 polymer ?
#
loop_
_entity_poly.entity_id
_entity_poly.type
_entity_poly.pdbx_seq_one_letter_code
_entity_poly.pdbx_strand_id
1 'polypeptide(L)'
;GRIIVMVDQDKKGPGLFEFVSHDLVKELKKFKSEPPILHVACKTLEDAETFLIKAQNAGWKRSGIISLRRNIVVEIISTDKLEFPLVKNGKLLVDEEFLKIVLEKVNENLKKGWRKIEKLKKII
;
A
#
# COMPACT_ATOMS: atom_id res chain seq x y z
N GLY A 1 5.05 -3.00 -1.58
CA GLY A 1 3.58 -3.13 -1.68
C GLY A 1 3.19 -4.50 -1.19
N ARG A 2 1.96 -4.68 -0.71
CA ARG A 2 1.49 -5.93 -0.11
C ARG A 2 0.00 -6.15 -0.37
N ILE A 3 -0.42 -7.41 -0.48
CA ILE A 3 -1.83 -7.82 -0.57
C ILE A 3 -2.22 -8.42 0.78
N ILE A 4 -3.40 -8.06 1.28
CA ILE A 4 -3.92 -8.52 2.56
C ILE A 4 -5.44 -8.70 2.47
N VAL A 5 -5.95 -9.75 3.11
CA VAL A 5 -7.36 -9.87 3.48
C VAL A 5 -7.46 -9.68 4.99
N MET A 6 -8.30 -8.75 5.45
CA MET A 6 -8.42 -8.40 6.88
C MET A 6 -9.88 -8.25 7.30
N VAL A 7 -10.14 -8.43 8.59
CA VAL A 7 -11.37 -7.94 9.25
C VAL A 7 -11.34 -6.40 9.25
N ASP A 8 -12.46 -5.77 8.93
CA ASP A 8 -12.58 -4.31 8.92
C ASP A 8 -12.71 -3.76 10.34
N GLN A 9 -11.69 -3.03 10.80
CA GLN A 9 -11.62 -2.40 12.11
C GLN A 9 -10.88 -1.06 12.02
N ASP A 10 -11.28 -0.07 12.83
CA ASP A 10 -10.71 1.28 12.82
C ASP A 10 -9.29 1.37 13.40
N LYS A 11 -8.86 0.40 14.22
CA LYS A 11 -7.53 0.34 14.84
C LYS A 11 -6.87 -1.02 14.64
N LYS A 12 -5.56 -1.04 14.40
CA LYS A 12 -4.78 -2.28 14.32
C LYS A 12 -4.69 -2.92 15.72
N GLY A 13 -5.16 -4.15 15.86
CA GLY A 13 -5.07 -4.96 17.08
C GLY A 13 -4.62 -6.41 16.79
N PRO A 14 -4.35 -7.23 17.82
CA PRO A 14 -4.03 -8.64 17.66
C PRO A 14 -5.20 -9.42 17.00
N GLY A 15 -4.90 -10.40 16.14
CA GLY A 15 -5.89 -11.14 15.33
C GLY A 15 -6.07 -10.63 13.89
N LEU A 16 -5.18 -9.76 13.42
CA LEU A 16 -5.29 -9.03 12.15
C LEU A 16 -5.08 -9.88 10.87
N PHE A 17 -4.64 -11.13 11.00
CA PHE A 17 -4.30 -12.00 9.87
C PHE A 17 -4.76 -13.46 10.09
N GLU A 18 -5.56 -13.94 9.12
CA GLU A 18 -6.15 -15.28 8.89
C GLU A 18 -6.96 -15.95 10.02
N PHE A 19 -8.29 -16.07 9.82
CA PHE A 19 -9.14 -17.04 10.55
C PHE A 19 -10.32 -17.57 9.70
N VAL A 20 -10.50 -18.90 9.75
CA VAL A 20 -11.69 -19.68 9.32
C VAL A 20 -12.49 -20.01 10.58
N SER A 21 -13.78 -19.62 10.62
CA SER A 21 -14.70 -19.83 11.73
C SER A 21 -15.83 -20.79 11.32
N HIS A 22 -16.24 -21.69 12.22
CA HIS A 22 -17.40 -22.55 12.05
C HIS A 22 -18.67 -22.01 12.75
N ASP A 23 -18.60 -20.80 13.33
CA ASP A 23 -19.74 -20.05 13.88
C ASP A 23 -20.14 -18.86 12.98
N LEU A 24 -21.38 -18.37 13.14
CA LEU A 24 -21.93 -17.16 12.49
C LEU A 24 -20.99 -15.94 12.67
N VAL A 25 -20.32 -15.53 11.59
CA VAL A 25 -19.48 -14.32 11.56
C VAL A 25 -20.35 -13.10 11.23
N LYS A 26 -20.53 -12.19 12.20
CA LYS A 26 -21.25 -10.90 12.06
C LYS A 26 -20.41 -9.76 11.43
N GLU A 27 -19.18 -10.04 10.98
CA GLU A 27 -18.18 -9.03 10.61
C GLU A 27 -17.97 -8.86 9.09
N LEU A 28 -17.57 -7.66 8.69
CA LEU A 28 -17.15 -7.30 7.33
C LEU A 28 -15.66 -7.65 7.15
N LYS A 29 -15.32 -8.51 6.20
CA LYS A 29 -13.92 -8.72 5.77
C LYS A 29 -13.68 -7.94 4.47
N LYS A 30 -12.53 -7.29 4.36
CA LYS A 30 -12.13 -6.50 3.19
C LYS A 30 -10.88 -7.06 2.52
N PHE A 31 -10.85 -6.92 1.21
CA PHE A 31 -9.64 -7.10 0.41
C PHE A 31 -8.87 -5.78 0.39
N LYS A 32 -7.54 -5.86 0.49
CA LYS A 32 -6.68 -4.67 0.53
C LYS A 32 -5.33 -4.94 -0.15
N SER A 33 -4.98 -4.11 -1.10
CA SER A 33 -3.64 -4.04 -1.69
C SER A 33 -3.06 -2.66 -1.45
N GLU A 34 -1.91 -2.61 -0.78
CA GLU A 34 -1.18 -1.40 -0.44
C GLU A 34 0.04 -1.21 -1.37
N PRO A 35 0.25 0.01 -1.91
CA PRO A 35 1.44 0.34 -2.68
C PRO A 35 2.72 0.31 -1.83
N PRO A 36 3.92 0.32 -2.44
CA PRO A 36 5.14 0.61 -1.70
C PRO A 36 5.15 2.05 -1.15
N ILE A 37 5.73 2.19 0.03
CA ILE A 37 6.01 3.43 0.74
C ILE A 37 7.44 3.36 1.25
N LEU A 38 8.18 4.47 1.17
CA LEU A 38 9.55 4.58 1.68
C LEU A 38 9.68 5.87 2.50
N HIS A 39 10.35 5.76 3.65
CA HIS A 39 10.77 6.89 4.47
C HIS A 39 12.29 7.02 4.36
N VAL A 40 12.76 8.18 3.92
CA VAL A 40 14.18 8.45 3.67
C VAL A 40 14.60 9.62 4.56
N ALA A 41 15.63 9.40 5.38
CA ALA A 41 16.26 10.46 6.14
C ALA A 41 17.28 11.19 5.26
N CYS A 42 17.18 12.51 5.20
CA CYS A 42 18.06 13.41 4.46
C CYS A 42 18.92 14.22 5.44
N LYS A 43 20.15 14.53 5.03
CA LYS A 43 21.10 15.28 5.85
C LYS A 43 20.77 16.77 5.89
N THR A 44 20.35 17.33 4.76
CA THR A 44 20.00 18.75 4.61
C THR A 44 18.63 18.91 3.91
N LEU A 45 18.12 20.15 3.88
CA LEU A 45 16.86 20.45 3.21
C LEU A 45 17.03 20.39 1.69
N GLU A 46 18.19 20.80 1.19
CA GLU A 46 18.60 20.75 -0.20
C GLU A 46 18.71 19.31 -0.71
N ASP A 47 19.25 18.39 0.12
CA ASP A 47 19.27 16.95 -0.18
C ASP A 47 17.84 16.40 -0.29
N ALA A 48 16.94 16.83 0.60
CA ALA A 48 15.55 16.41 0.61
C ALA A 48 14.78 16.90 -0.62
N GLU A 49 14.98 18.16 -1.01
CA GLU A 49 14.40 18.75 -2.23
C GLU A 49 14.91 18.02 -3.48
N THR A 50 16.22 17.81 -3.59
CA THR A 50 16.84 17.09 -4.71
C THR A 50 16.28 15.66 -4.81
N PHE A 51 16.18 14.97 -3.68
CA PHE A 51 15.60 13.62 -3.62
C PHE A 51 14.12 13.61 -4.05
N LEU A 52 13.33 14.59 -3.60
CA LEU A 52 11.91 14.71 -3.97
C LEU A 52 11.72 14.85 -5.48
N ILE A 53 12.48 15.75 -6.13
CA ILE A 53 12.41 15.96 -7.59
C ILE A 53 12.75 14.67 -8.34
N LYS A 54 13.85 14.00 -7.93
CA LYS A 54 14.24 12.71 -8.49
C LYS A 54 13.14 11.66 -8.33
N ALA A 55 12.59 11.52 -7.13
CA ALA A 55 11.53 10.55 -6.86
C ALA A 55 10.26 10.82 -7.69
N GLN A 56 9.83 12.08 -7.79
CA GLN A 56 8.69 12.47 -8.62
C GLN A 56 8.91 12.11 -10.10
N ASN A 57 10.11 12.38 -10.63
CA ASN A 57 10.50 12.01 -11.99
C ASN A 57 10.55 10.47 -12.19
N ALA A 58 10.88 9.70 -11.15
CA ALA A 58 10.78 8.23 -11.15
C ALA A 58 9.34 7.69 -11.04
N GLY A 59 8.33 8.56 -10.92
CA GLY A 59 6.90 8.18 -10.88
C GLY A 59 6.31 8.09 -9.47
N TRP A 60 7.00 8.60 -8.45
CA TRP A 60 6.50 8.76 -7.08
C TRP A 60 5.77 10.09 -6.93
N LYS A 61 4.56 10.16 -7.49
CA LYS A 61 3.78 11.42 -7.57
C LYS A 61 3.34 11.94 -6.21
N ARG A 62 3.09 11.06 -5.24
CA ARG A 62 2.80 11.45 -3.86
C ARG A 62 4.09 11.33 -3.05
N SER A 63 4.75 12.46 -2.87
CA SER A 63 6.02 12.56 -2.17
C SER A 63 6.06 13.87 -1.41
N GLY A 64 6.62 13.88 -0.20
CA GLY A 64 6.73 15.10 0.61
C GLY A 64 7.61 14.94 1.85
N ILE A 65 8.05 16.07 2.41
CA ILE A 65 8.75 16.09 3.70
C ILE A 65 7.70 15.92 4.80
N ILE A 66 7.82 14.89 5.63
CA ILE A 66 6.90 14.58 6.72
C ILE A 66 7.44 14.93 8.11
N SER A 67 8.73 15.24 8.21
CA SER A 67 9.36 15.67 9.46
C SER A 67 10.58 16.54 9.20
N LEU A 68 10.73 17.60 9.99
CA LEU A 68 11.87 18.52 9.99
C LEU A 68 12.56 18.61 11.37
N ARG A 69 12.12 17.82 12.35
CA ARG A 69 12.55 18.00 13.74
C ARG A 69 13.96 17.45 13.99
N ARG A 70 14.06 16.15 14.29
CA ARG A 70 15.35 15.50 14.59
C ARG A 70 16.11 15.14 13.32
N ASN A 71 15.37 14.63 12.33
CA ASN A 71 15.87 14.32 11.00
C ASN A 71 14.91 14.95 9.99
N ILE A 72 15.44 15.35 8.84
CA ILE A 72 14.61 15.71 7.68
C ILE A 72 14.18 14.39 7.05
N VAL A 73 12.88 14.09 7.09
CA VAL A 73 12.35 12.80 6.58
C VAL A 73 11.45 13.06 5.40
N VAL A 74 11.81 12.50 4.25
CA VAL A 74 10.98 12.47 3.05
C VAL A 74 10.20 11.15 3.03
N GLU A 75 8.90 11.25 2.80
CA GLU A 75 8.04 10.12 2.46
C GLU A 75 7.76 10.12 0.96
N ILE A 76 7.89 8.95 0.34
CA ILE A 76 7.44 8.71 -1.03
C ILE A 76 6.49 7.51 -1.05
N ILE A 77 5.34 7.66 -1.69
CA ILE A 77 4.30 6.63 -1.77
C ILE A 77 3.78 6.47 -3.19
N SER A 78 3.69 5.22 -3.66
CA SER A 78 3.02 4.94 -4.94
C SER A 78 1.50 5.02 -4.76
N THR A 79 0.74 5.22 -5.83
CA THR A 79 -0.71 5.49 -5.74
C THR A 79 -1.58 4.27 -6.02
N ASP A 80 -0.98 3.17 -6.45
CA ASP A 80 -1.68 1.95 -6.91
C ASP A 80 -2.21 1.11 -5.73
N LYS A 81 -3.23 1.65 -5.05
CA LYS A 81 -3.98 1.03 -3.95
C LYS A 81 -5.28 0.42 -4.47
N LEU A 82 -5.72 -0.69 -3.85
CA LEU A 82 -7.07 -1.25 -4.04
C LEU A 82 -7.63 -1.67 -2.68
N GLU A 83 -8.87 -1.28 -2.37
CA GLU A 83 -9.55 -1.67 -1.12
C GLU A 83 -11.04 -1.78 -1.38
N PHE A 84 -11.65 -2.91 -0.99
CA PHE A 84 -13.10 -3.13 -1.15
C PHE A 84 -13.61 -4.20 -0.16
N PRO A 85 -14.90 -4.16 0.22
CA PRO A 85 -15.50 -5.19 1.06
C PRO A 85 -15.60 -6.52 0.28
N LEU A 86 -15.11 -7.60 0.89
CA LEU A 86 -15.04 -8.93 0.27
C LEU A 86 -16.11 -9.86 0.82
N VAL A 87 -16.31 -9.88 2.14
CA VAL A 87 -17.28 -10.75 2.82
C VAL A 87 -18.10 -9.92 3.78
N LYS A 88 -19.43 -10.09 3.77
CA LYS A 88 -20.34 -9.49 4.75
C LYS A 88 -21.25 -10.56 5.34
N ASN A 89 -21.30 -10.66 6.66
CA ASN A 89 -22.14 -11.64 7.37
C ASN A 89 -21.90 -13.09 6.88
N GLY A 90 -20.62 -13.46 6.70
CA GLY A 90 -20.22 -14.78 6.20
C GLY A 90 -20.46 -15.05 4.70
N LYS A 91 -21.08 -14.10 3.96
CA LYS A 91 -21.33 -14.24 2.52
C LYS A 91 -20.29 -13.48 1.70
N LEU A 92 -19.70 -14.16 0.73
CA LEU A 92 -18.83 -13.54 -0.27
C LEU A 92 -19.68 -12.57 -1.11
N LEU A 93 -19.18 -11.35 -1.29
CA LEU A 93 -19.87 -10.28 -2.02
C LEU A 93 -19.53 -10.22 -3.52
N VAL A 94 -18.61 -11.06 -3.95
CA VAL A 94 -18.03 -11.06 -5.30
C VAL A 94 -18.03 -12.48 -5.86
N ASP A 95 -18.05 -12.60 -7.18
CA ASP A 95 -17.91 -13.89 -7.86
C ASP A 95 -16.44 -14.21 -8.19
N GLU A 96 -16.24 -15.39 -8.76
CA GLU A 96 -14.91 -15.89 -9.14
C GLU A 96 -14.28 -15.07 -10.28
N GLU A 97 -15.09 -14.60 -11.23
CA GLU A 97 -14.63 -13.82 -12.38
C GLU A 97 -14.08 -12.46 -11.93
N PHE A 98 -14.81 -11.77 -11.04
CA PHE A 98 -14.36 -10.54 -10.40
C PHE A 98 -13.05 -10.75 -9.64
N LEU A 99 -12.92 -11.84 -8.88
CA LEU A 99 -11.68 -12.15 -8.15
C LEU A 99 -10.49 -12.36 -9.10
N LYS A 100 -10.68 -13.03 -10.24
CA LYS A 100 -9.63 -13.17 -11.27
C LYS A 100 -9.16 -11.81 -11.78
N ILE A 101 -10.09 -10.93 -12.14
CA ILE A 101 -9.79 -9.56 -12.60
C ILE A 101 -9.04 -8.77 -11.52
N VAL A 102 -9.47 -8.87 -10.26
CA VAL A 102 -8.81 -8.21 -9.12
C VAL A 102 -7.37 -8.72 -8.97
N LEU A 103 -7.15 -10.03 -9.01
CA LEU A 103 -5.83 -10.62 -8.85
C LEU A 103 -4.88 -10.18 -9.97
N GLU A 104 -5.33 -10.17 -11.23
CA GLU A 104 -4.56 -9.66 -12.35
C GLU A 104 -4.17 -8.19 -12.13
N LYS A 105 -5.15 -7.36 -11.74
CA LYS A 105 -4.93 -5.94 -11.51
C LYS A 105 -3.95 -5.67 -10.37
N VAL A 106 -4.08 -6.40 -9.28
CA VAL A 106 -3.21 -6.24 -8.10
C VAL A 106 -1.79 -6.70 -8.40
N ASN A 107 -1.62 -7.80 -9.14
CA ASN A 107 -0.31 -8.25 -9.60
C ASN A 107 0.35 -7.22 -10.54
N GLU A 108 -0.42 -6.61 -11.44
CA GLU A 108 0.06 -5.50 -12.28
C GLU A 108 0.54 -4.31 -11.43
N ASN A 109 -0.26 -3.92 -10.42
CA ASN A 109 0.06 -2.82 -9.51
C ASN A 109 1.33 -3.11 -8.69
N LEU A 110 1.52 -4.34 -8.20
CA LEU A 110 2.74 -4.76 -7.51
C LEU A 110 3.96 -4.67 -8.44
N LYS A 111 3.86 -5.17 -9.67
CA LYS A 111 4.93 -5.07 -10.69
C LYS A 111 5.28 -3.61 -10.97
N LYS A 112 4.29 -2.71 -11.08
CA LYS A 112 4.50 -1.27 -11.22
C LYS A 112 5.24 -0.67 -10.02
N GLY A 113 4.86 -1.07 -8.80
CA GLY A 113 5.54 -0.67 -7.58
C GLY A 113 7.03 -1.04 -7.58
N TRP A 114 7.35 -2.29 -7.92
CA TRP A 114 8.75 -2.75 -8.04
C TRP A 114 9.52 -1.99 -9.13
N ARG A 115 8.90 -1.75 -10.29
CA ARG A 115 9.53 -0.93 -11.35
C ARG A 115 9.85 0.49 -10.89
N LYS A 116 9.00 1.12 -10.06
CA LYS A 116 9.28 2.44 -9.48
C LYS A 116 10.45 2.42 -8.51
N ILE A 117 10.57 1.35 -7.71
CA ILE A 117 11.71 1.14 -6.80
C ILE A 117 13.01 0.97 -7.61
N GLU A 118 12.99 0.14 -8.66
CA GLU A 118 14.16 -0.07 -9.53
C GLU A 118 14.57 1.20 -10.28
N LYS A 119 13.60 2.00 -10.75
CA LYS A 119 13.89 3.30 -11.36
C LYS A 119 14.52 4.24 -10.36
N LEU A 120 13.98 4.31 -9.14
CA LEU A 120 14.52 5.15 -8.08
C LEU A 120 15.98 4.76 -7.81
N LYS A 121 16.28 3.48 -7.59
CA LYS A 121 17.64 2.97 -7.35
C LYS A 121 18.69 3.39 -8.39
N LYS A 122 18.28 3.67 -9.63
CA LYS A 122 19.19 4.09 -10.72
C LYS A 122 19.47 5.60 -10.74
N ILE A 123 18.70 6.41 -10.03
CA ILE A 123 18.77 7.88 -10.11
C ILE A 123 19.19 8.56 -8.79
N ILE A 124 19.19 7.81 -7.69
CA ILE A 124 19.78 8.19 -6.40
C ILE A 124 21.19 7.64 -6.31
#